data_AF-A0AAX7ST29-F1
#
_entry.id   AF-A0AAX7ST29-F1
#
_cell.length_a   1.000
_cell.length_b   1.000
_cell.length_c   1.000
_cell.angle_alpha   90.00
_cell.angle_beta   90.00
_cell.angle_gamma   90.00
#
_symmetry.space_group_name_H-M   'P 1'
#
loop_
_entity.id
_entity.type
_entity.pdbx_description
1 polymer ?
#
loop_
_entity_poly.entity_id
_entity_poly.type
_entity_poly.pdbx_seq_one_letter_code
_entity_poly.pdbx_strand_id
1 'polypeptide(L)'
;MYRKQGGYQTSCLVLASAVLSKLGLCISRASATVLNLNCSLVLLPMCRSLVTFVRGTRMISSRKTRRLLDKSKTFHVACGVAICIFSVMHVSAHLVNVVRFSVRYSDDFPALNLARYRGEDPMLIILTTIPGVTGVLLVLILFLMFISSSYCVRMSNYEIFWYTHNLFIVFYVILMIHMVGGALKYQTNIEAHPPGCFRANQSSTEQQGDELDTSEEEERRCNEDARFQPHYPQTWLWVSGPLCLYCVERFYRYIQSRDPVTIVTVIRHPCDVVELRMLKKNFKARPGQHILLNCPGVSSFENHPFTLTMCPTENKETLGIHLRVVGDWTERFTQLLLPEPRIDMEILPMAQKRRYPKVYVDGPFGGPSEEVFNYDVSLCVAGGIGVTPFACVLRALLDGWMGFRLQRLYFVWVCKELQSFYWFAELLCALHHKLWNENRPDYFNLKLYISQPDSLQSMSEEKYRPLTSRMQIGRPRWKLLFDEIGKSNKHKRVGVFCCGPKGISRTLHRLCNSPQYNGTTFEFNKESFS
;
A
#
# COMPACT_ATOMS: atom_id res chain seq x y z
N MET A 1 5.13 -9.63 -40.49
CA MET A 1 5.81 -8.41 -40.00
C MET A 1 6.66 -8.59 -38.72
N TYR A 2 6.54 -9.70 -37.96
CA TYR A 2 7.29 -9.91 -36.70
C TYR A 2 8.65 -10.65 -36.82
N ARG A 3 9.02 -11.17 -38.01
CA ARG A 3 10.23 -12.00 -38.17
C ARG A 3 11.51 -11.21 -38.47
N LYS A 4 11.42 -9.92 -38.81
CA LYS A 4 12.60 -9.08 -39.10
C LYS A 4 13.24 -8.45 -37.85
N GLN A 5 12.55 -8.27 -36.73
CA GLN A 5 13.13 -7.61 -35.53
C GLN A 5 14.22 -8.42 -34.81
N GLY A 6 14.26 -9.75 -34.96
CA GLY A 6 15.27 -10.59 -34.28
C GLY A 6 16.70 -10.40 -34.79
N GLY A 7 16.89 -10.08 -36.08
CA GLY A 7 18.22 -9.86 -36.67
C GLY A 7 18.83 -8.49 -36.38
N TYR A 8 18.00 -7.46 -36.19
CA TYR A 8 18.49 -6.10 -35.86
C TYR A 8 19.03 -5.99 -34.43
N GLN A 9 18.50 -6.79 -33.49
CA GLN A 9 18.95 -6.79 -32.10
C GLN A 9 20.36 -7.40 -31.94
N THR A 10 20.69 -8.44 -32.72
CA THR A 10 22.01 -9.08 -32.70
C THR A 10 23.10 -8.21 -33.33
N SER A 11 22.81 -7.52 -34.44
CA SER A 11 23.80 -6.65 -35.10
C SER A 11 24.03 -5.33 -34.36
N CYS A 12 22.98 -4.78 -33.71
CA CYS A 12 23.10 -3.62 -32.82
C CYS A 12 24.02 -3.87 -31.61
N LEU A 13 24.11 -5.13 -31.17
CA LEU A 13 24.98 -5.57 -30.08
C LEU A 13 26.45 -5.60 -30.50
N VAL A 14 26.79 -5.68 -31.79
CA VAL A 14 28.16 -5.84 -32.26
C VAL A 14 28.95 -4.53 -32.21
N LEU A 15 28.41 -3.42 -32.72
CA LEU A 15 29.12 -2.13 -32.68
C LEU A 15 29.06 -1.43 -31.31
N ALA A 16 27.92 -1.48 -30.60
CA ALA A 16 27.86 -0.98 -29.23
C ALA A 16 28.79 -1.78 -28.28
N SER A 17 29.03 -3.07 -28.57
CA SER A 17 30.00 -3.91 -27.84
C SER A 17 31.47 -3.57 -28.13
N ALA A 18 31.79 -2.79 -29.16
CA ALA A 18 33.17 -2.35 -29.39
C ALA A 18 33.61 -1.38 -28.27
N VAL A 19 32.72 -0.45 -27.92
CA VAL A 19 32.95 0.59 -26.90
C VAL A 19 32.50 0.14 -25.50
N LEU A 20 31.38 -0.59 -25.38
CA LEU A 20 30.82 -1.05 -24.10
C LEU A 20 31.09 -2.52 -23.79
N SER A 21 31.00 -2.89 -22.51
CA SER A 21 30.91 -4.30 -22.10
C SER A 21 29.62 -4.93 -22.60
N LYS A 22 29.69 -6.08 -23.28
CA LYS A 22 28.49 -6.91 -23.52
C LYS A 22 27.71 -7.15 -22.21
N LEU A 23 28.41 -7.40 -21.12
CA LEU A 23 27.80 -7.66 -19.82
C LEU A 23 27.19 -6.39 -19.18
N GLY A 24 27.92 -5.28 -19.17
CA GLY A 24 27.45 -4.01 -18.57
C GLY A 24 26.26 -3.39 -19.31
N LEU A 25 26.22 -3.51 -20.64
CA LEU A 25 25.08 -3.08 -21.43
C LEU A 25 23.85 -3.98 -21.20
N CYS A 26 24.04 -5.31 -21.16
CA CYS A 26 22.94 -6.23 -20.88
C CYS A 26 22.34 -6.01 -19.48
N ILE A 27 23.19 -5.86 -18.46
CA ILE A 27 22.73 -5.64 -17.07
C ILE A 27 22.01 -4.29 -16.94
N SER A 28 22.56 -3.21 -17.50
CA SER A 28 21.92 -1.88 -17.44
C SER A 28 20.56 -1.87 -18.14
N ARG A 29 20.41 -2.53 -19.30
CA ARG A 29 19.12 -2.65 -20.01
C ARG A 29 18.13 -3.53 -19.27
N ALA A 30 18.55 -4.70 -18.80
CA ALA A 30 17.67 -5.61 -18.07
C ALA A 30 17.16 -4.94 -16.77
N SER A 31 18.06 -4.37 -15.97
CA SER A 31 17.69 -3.64 -14.76
C SER A 31 16.77 -2.44 -15.05
N ALA A 32 17.00 -1.69 -16.13
CA ALA A 32 16.11 -0.59 -16.54
C ALA A 32 14.68 -1.07 -16.87
N THR A 33 14.53 -2.20 -17.58
CA THR A 33 13.20 -2.76 -17.87
C THR A 33 12.47 -3.21 -16.60
N VAL A 34 13.18 -3.83 -15.66
CA VAL A 34 12.62 -4.24 -14.37
C VAL A 34 12.24 -3.01 -13.52
N LEU A 35 13.05 -1.95 -13.54
CA LEU A 35 12.75 -0.68 -12.89
C LEU A 35 11.50 -0.03 -13.48
N ASN A 36 11.37 0.04 -14.81
CA ASN A 36 10.18 0.57 -15.49
C ASN A 36 8.91 -0.18 -15.07
N LEU A 37 8.96 -1.52 -15.05
CA LEU A 37 7.84 -2.35 -14.60
C LEU A 37 7.48 -2.09 -13.14
N ASN A 38 8.46 -2.08 -12.23
CA ASN A 38 8.17 -1.85 -10.81
C ASN A 38 7.69 -0.42 -10.54
N CYS A 39 8.23 0.59 -11.22
CA CYS A 39 7.77 1.97 -11.14
C CYS A 39 6.36 2.15 -11.74
N SER A 40 5.94 1.30 -12.67
CA SER A 40 4.57 1.24 -13.17
C SER A 40 3.62 0.64 -12.13
N LEU A 41 4.02 -0.47 -11.51
CA LEU A 41 3.17 -1.24 -10.58
C LEU A 41 3.06 -0.64 -9.18
N VAL A 42 4.02 0.16 -8.71
CA VAL A 42 4.07 0.66 -7.33
C VAL A 42 2.93 1.64 -6.97
N LEU A 43 2.35 2.33 -7.97
CA LEU A 43 1.25 3.30 -7.78
C LEU A 43 -0.13 2.64 -7.69
N LEU A 44 -0.34 1.54 -8.42
CA LEU A 44 -1.60 0.81 -8.47
C LEU A 44 -2.14 0.39 -7.09
N PRO A 45 -1.34 -0.21 -6.17
CA PRO A 45 -1.83 -0.59 -4.85
C PRO A 45 -2.21 0.60 -3.96
N MET A 46 -1.79 1.83 -4.30
CA MET A 46 -2.12 3.04 -3.56
C MET A 46 -3.42 3.72 -4.01
N CYS A 47 -4.01 3.27 -5.13
CA CYS A 47 -5.32 3.70 -5.61
C CYS A 47 -6.44 3.05 -4.78
N ARG A 48 -6.58 3.43 -3.50
CA ARG A 48 -7.44 2.74 -2.51
C ARG A 48 -8.91 2.70 -2.90
N SER A 49 -9.44 3.77 -3.51
CA SER A 49 -10.82 3.79 -3.98
C SER A 49 -11.05 2.79 -5.11
N LEU A 50 -10.10 2.70 -6.04
CA LEU A 50 -10.13 1.71 -7.11
C LEU A 50 -10.02 0.28 -6.57
N VAL A 51 -9.08 0.02 -5.65
CA VAL A 51 -8.94 -1.30 -5.00
C VAL A 51 -10.23 -1.69 -4.28
N THR A 52 -10.87 -0.75 -3.58
CA THR A 52 -12.15 -0.98 -2.89
C THR A 52 -13.29 -1.24 -3.88
N PHE A 53 -13.36 -0.49 -4.98
CA PHE A 53 -14.35 -0.70 -6.03
C PHE A 53 -14.21 -2.05 -6.72
N VAL A 54 -12.98 -2.42 -7.10
CA VAL A 54 -12.63 -3.69 -7.72
C VAL A 54 -12.96 -4.85 -6.78
N ARG A 55 -12.70 -4.71 -5.48
CA ARG A 55 -13.10 -5.66 -4.44
C ARG A 55 -14.63 -5.85 -4.35
N GLY A 56 -15.39 -4.77 -4.49
CA GLY A 56 -16.87 -4.78 -4.43
C GLY A 56 -17.56 -5.30 -5.70
N THR A 57 -16.83 -5.41 -6.81
CA THR A 57 -17.39 -5.79 -8.12
C THR A 57 -17.57 -7.31 -8.22
N ARG A 58 -18.72 -7.77 -8.76
CA ARG A 58 -19.04 -9.21 -8.95
C ARG A 58 -18.06 -9.94 -9.89
N MET A 59 -17.31 -9.20 -10.70
CA MET A 59 -16.26 -9.70 -11.60
C MET A 59 -15.18 -10.49 -10.84
N ILE A 60 -14.91 -10.14 -9.58
CA ILE A 60 -14.00 -10.87 -8.70
C ILE A 60 -14.82 -11.78 -7.77
N SER A 61 -15.26 -12.91 -8.32
CA SER A 61 -15.96 -13.96 -7.57
C SER A 61 -15.02 -14.76 -6.67
N SER A 62 -13.72 -14.83 -7.02
CA SER A 62 -12.73 -15.60 -6.26
C SER A 62 -12.32 -14.89 -4.96
N ARG A 63 -12.46 -15.58 -3.82
CA ARG A 63 -12.01 -15.09 -2.50
C ARG A 63 -10.48 -14.92 -2.44
N LYS A 64 -9.73 -15.77 -3.17
CA LYS A 64 -8.26 -15.72 -3.20
C LYS A 64 -7.76 -14.38 -3.75
N THR A 65 -8.39 -13.87 -4.79
CA THR A 65 -8.00 -12.59 -5.42
C THR A 65 -8.37 -11.39 -4.55
N ARG A 66 -9.52 -11.40 -3.87
CA ARG A 66 -9.84 -10.35 -2.87
C ARG A 66 -8.81 -10.28 -1.75
N ARG A 67 -8.35 -11.43 -1.27
CA ARG A 67 -7.31 -11.50 -0.23
C ARG A 67 -5.94 -11.01 -0.73
N LEU A 68 -5.63 -11.14 -2.02
CA LEU A 68 -4.44 -10.52 -2.61
C LEU A 68 -4.58 -8.99 -2.65
N LEU A 69 -5.76 -8.47 -2.98
CA LEU A 69 -6.03 -7.02 -2.95
C LEU A 69 -5.91 -6.43 -1.54
N ASP A 70 -6.29 -7.18 -0.51
CA ASP A 70 -6.12 -6.77 0.89
C ASP A 70 -4.64 -6.65 1.30
N LYS A 71 -3.75 -7.34 0.59
CA LYS A 71 -2.29 -7.21 0.75
C LYS A 71 -1.66 -6.17 -0.17
N SER A 72 -2.46 -5.27 -0.75
CA SER A 72 -2.00 -4.16 -1.62
C SER A 72 -0.86 -3.34 -0.99
N LYS A 73 -0.95 -2.98 0.30
CA LYS A 73 0.15 -2.28 1.00
C LYS A 73 1.44 -3.11 1.04
N THR A 74 1.35 -4.42 1.28
CA THR A 74 2.52 -5.31 1.26
C THR A 74 3.10 -5.42 -0.15
N PHE A 75 2.25 -5.46 -1.17
CA PHE A 75 2.68 -5.45 -2.56
C PHE A 75 3.42 -4.15 -2.92
N HIS A 76 2.90 -2.98 -2.52
CA HIS A 76 3.60 -1.70 -2.68
C HIS A 76 5.01 -1.72 -2.06
N VAL A 77 5.13 -2.20 -0.82
CA VAL A 77 6.43 -2.30 -0.13
C VAL A 77 7.37 -3.26 -0.87
N ALA A 78 6.86 -4.39 -1.38
CA ALA A 78 7.66 -5.33 -2.17
C ALA A 78 8.18 -4.69 -3.47
N CYS A 79 7.34 -3.95 -4.20
CA CYS A 79 7.76 -3.19 -5.37
C CYS A 79 8.81 -2.12 -5.01
N GLY A 80 8.62 -1.39 -3.90
CA GLY A 80 9.59 -0.41 -3.41
C GLY A 80 10.97 -1.02 -3.11
N VAL A 81 11.01 -2.17 -2.43
CA VAL A 81 12.27 -2.90 -2.18
C VAL A 81 12.91 -3.37 -3.49
N ALA A 82 12.12 -3.89 -4.44
CA ALA A 82 12.63 -4.27 -5.75
C ALA A 82 13.23 -3.08 -6.50
N ILE A 83 12.59 -1.90 -6.48
CA ILE A 83 13.12 -0.66 -7.07
C ILE A 83 14.48 -0.33 -6.47
N CYS A 84 14.65 -0.38 -5.15
CA CYS A 84 15.94 -0.11 -4.52
C CYS A 84 17.04 -1.09 -4.98
N ILE A 85 16.75 -2.39 -4.98
CA ILE A 85 17.73 -3.42 -5.38
C ILE A 85 18.15 -3.24 -6.84
N PHE A 86 17.18 -3.14 -7.76
CA PHE A 86 17.48 -3.00 -9.18
C PHE A 86 18.06 -1.62 -9.52
N SER A 87 17.79 -0.58 -8.73
CA SER A 87 18.45 0.74 -8.88
C SER A 87 19.94 0.65 -8.58
N VAL A 88 20.34 -0.06 -7.53
CA VAL A 88 21.77 -0.26 -7.22
C VAL A 88 22.46 -1.04 -8.35
N MET A 89 21.82 -2.10 -8.86
CA MET A 89 22.34 -2.86 -10.01
C MET A 89 22.42 -2.01 -11.29
N HIS A 90 21.45 -1.15 -11.52
CA HIS A 90 21.41 -0.27 -12.68
C HIS A 90 22.53 0.78 -12.63
N VAL A 91 22.69 1.46 -11.49
CA VAL A 91 23.74 2.46 -11.26
C VAL A 91 25.12 1.82 -11.38
N SER A 92 25.36 0.65 -10.77
CA SER A 92 26.67 -0.02 -10.86
C SER A 92 27.02 -0.41 -12.30
N ALA A 93 26.05 -0.89 -13.08
CA ALA A 93 26.24 -1.16 -14.50
C ALA A 93 26.57 0.13 -15.29
N HIS A 94 25.91 1.24 -14.99
CA HIS A 94 26.20 2.53 -15.62
C HIS A 94 27.58 3.08 -15.23
N LEU A 95 28.02 2.93 -13.98
CA LEU A 95 29.38 3.32 -13.57
C LEU A 95 30.45 2.56 -14.38
N VAL A 96 30.30 1.26 -14.55
CA VAL A 96 31.20 0.45 -15.39
C VAL A 96 31.16 0.92 -16.86
N ASN A 97 29.98 1.26 -17.37
CA ASN A 97 29.81 1.74 -18.74
C ASN A 97 30.48 3.12 -18.95
N VAL A 98 30.36 4.05 -18.01
CA VAL A 98 30.99 5.38 -18.08
C VAL A 98 32.51 5.29 -18.07
N VAL A 99 33.10 4.48 -17.19
CA VAL A 99 34.56 4.26 -17.18
C VAL A 99 35.03 3.72 -18.54
N ARG A 100 34.24 2.83 -19.16
CA ARG A 100 34.57 2.31 -20.49
C ARG A 100 34.41 3.34 -21.60
N PHE A 101 33.41 4.20 -21.54
CA PHE A 101 33.27 5.32 -22.49
C PHE A 101 34.48 6.27 -22.44
N SER A 102 35.07 6.47 -21.26
CA SER A 102 36.30 7.24 -21.11
C SER A 102 37.52 6.54 -21.71
N VAL A 103 37.72 5.25 -21.39
CA VAL A 103 38.92 4.49 -21.82
C VAL A 103 38.87 4.08 -23.31
N ARG A 104 37.68 3.71 -23.81
CA ARG A 104 37.47 3.21 -25.19
C ARG A 104 36.80 4.24 -26.08
N TYR A 105 37.29 5.47 -26.04
CA TYR A 105 36.91 6.50 -27.00
C TYR A 105 37.29 6.05 -28.41
N SER A 106 36.34 6.08 -29.35
CA SER A 106 36.57 5.73 -30.77
C SER A 106 36.56 6.98 -31.63
N ASP A 107 37.68 7.29 -32.27
CA ASP A 107 37.78 8.40 -33.23
C ASP A 107 36.97 8.13 -34.51
N ASP A 108 36.77 6.86 -34.87
CA ASP A 108 36.03 6.43 -36.07
C ASP A 108 34.52 6.71 -35.97
N PHE A 109 33.96 6.59 -34.76
CA PHE A 109 32.51 6.74 -34.51
C PHE A 109 32.23 7.78 -33.40
N PRO A 110 32.48 9.08 -33.64
CA PRO A 110 32.33 10.13 -32.62
C PRO A 110 30.89 10.27 -32.12
N ALA A 111 29.89 9.92 -32.96
CA ALA A 111 28.49 9.93 -32.57
C ALA A 111 28.12 8.90 -31.49
N LEU A 112 28.94 7.87 -31.27
CA LEU A 112 28.72 6.83 -30.26
C LEU A 112 29.36 7.18 -28.91
N ASN A 113 30.34 8.07 -28.90
CA ASN A 113 31.05 8.46 -27.69
C ASN A 113 30.16 9.36 -26.81
N LEU A 114 30.15 9.05 -25.52
CA LEU A 114 29.56 9.91 -24.50
C LEU A 114 30.61 10.85 -23.88
N ALA A 115 31.89 10.45 -23.91
CA ALA A 115 33.03 11.28 -23.54
C ALA A 115 33.37 12.27 -24.67
N ARG A 116 33.88 13.46 -24.31
CA ARG A 116 34.32 14.50 -25.24
C ARG A 116 35.70 14.23 -25.82
N TYR A 117 36.55 13.56 -25.05
CA TYR A 117 37.90 13.18 -25.46
C TYR A 117 38.34 11.89 -24.75
N ARG A 118 39.38 11.25 -25.27
CA ARG A 118 39.92 10.00 -24.73
C ARG A 118 40.49 10.20 -23.33
N GLY A 119 40.04 9.39 -22.37
CA GLY A 119 40.50 9.46 -20.98
C GLY A 119 39.88 10.61 -20.17
N GLU A 120 38.77 11.20 -20.61
CA GLU A 120 38.00 12.17 -19.80
C GLU A 120 37.60 11.56 -18.44
N ASP A 121 37.67 12.34 -17.36
CA ASP A 121 37.30 11.87 -16.03
C ASP A 121 35.84 11.37 -16.00
N PRO A 122 35.58 10.10 -15.62
CA PRO A 122 34.24 9.55 -15.48
C PRO A 122 33.27 10.42 -14.66
N MET A 123 33.76 11.13 -13.63
CA MET A 123 32.92 12.03 -12.83
C MET A 123 32.43 13.24 -13.63
N LEU A 124 33.27 13.79 -14.50
CA LEU A 124 32.90 14.90 -15.38
C LEU A 124 31.86 14.46 -16.41
N ILE A 125 31.97 13.24 -16.94
CA ILE A 125 30.96 12.67 -17.86
C ILE A 125 29.60 12.54 -17.14
N ILE A 126 29.58 12.09 -15.89
CA ILE A 126 28.33 11.96 -15.12
C ILE A 126 27.70 13.35 -14.85
N LEU A 127 28.50 14.35 -14.50
CA LEU A 127 27.99 15.68 -14.13
C LEU A 127 27.60 16.54 -15.33
N THR A 128 28.10 16.24 -16.52
CA THR A 128 27.80 17.02 -17.74
C THR A 128 26.69 16.40 -18.59
N THR A 129 26.39 15.12 -18.42
CA THR A 129 25.37 14.42 -19.21
C THR A 129 24.01 14.44 -18.53
N ILE A 130 22.93 14.62 -19.32
CA ILE A 130 21.56 14.63 -18.82
C ILE A 130 21.24 13.34 -18.05
N PRO A 131 21.51 12.12 -18.56
CA PRO A 131 21.26 10.89 -17.81
C PRO A 131 22.09 10.75 -16.54
N GLY A 132 23.32 11.29 -16.51
CA GLY A 132 24.18 11.26 -15.34
C GLY A 132 23.64 12.12 -14.20
N VAL A 133 23.40 13.40 -14.44
CA VAL A 133 22.87 14.34 -13.42
C VAL A 133 21.51 13.90 -12.91
N THR A 134 20.59 13.56 -13.83
CA THR A 134 19.25 13.07 -13.45
C THR A 134 19.32 11.74 -12.70
N GLY A 135 20.24 10.84 -13.07
CA GLY A 135 20.46 9.56 -12.38
C GLY A 135 20.93 9.75 -10.93
N VAL A 136 21.88 10.65 -10.69
CA VAL A 136 22.35 10.99 -9.33
C VAL A 136 21.21 11.57 -8.50
N LEU A 137 20.42 12.48 -9.06
CA LEU A 137 19.28 13.09 -8.37
C LEU A 137 18.18 12.06 -8.05
N LEU A 138 17.89 11.12 -8.97
CA LEU A 138 16.94 10.02 -8.73
C LEU A 138 17.38 9.11 -7.59
N VAL A 139 18.68 8.76 -7.53
CA VAL A 139 19.23 7.93 -6.45
C VAL A 139 19.15 8.64 -5.11
N LEU A 140 19.46 9.94 -5.06
CA LEU A 140 19.36 10.75 -3.85
C LEU A 140 17.91 10.78 -3.32
N ILE A 141 16.93 11.06 -4.19
CA ILE A 141 15.52 11.07 -3.81
C ILE A 141 15.07 9.69 -3.33
N LEU A 142 15.43 8.63 -4.06
CA LEU A 142 15.09 7.25 -3.69
C LEU A 142 15.66 6.86 -2.33
N PHE A 143 16.90 7.27 -2.03
CA PHE A 143 17.56 7.05 -0.75
C PHE A 143 16.84 7.74 0.40
N LEU A 144 16.48 9.02 0.24
CA LEU A 144 15.72 9.78 1.25
C LEU A 144 14.33 9.15 1.50
N MET A 145 13.64 8.74 0.44
CA MET A 145 12.35 8.04 0.54
C MET A 145 12.48 6.70 1.26
N PHE A 146 13.53 5.92 0.97
CA PHE A 146 13.73 4.61 1.57
C PHE A 146 14.03 4.70 3.07
N ILE A 147 14.96 5.56 3.49
CA ILE A 147 15.33 5.74 4.90
C ILE A 147 14.13 6.19 5.74
N SER A 148 13.43 7.21 5.26
CA SER A 148 12.26 7.74 5.96
C SER A 148 11.10 6.75 6.02
N SER A 149 10.98 5.84 5.04
CA SER A 149 9.99 4.75 5.04
C SER A 149 10.33 3.57 5.98
N SER A 150 11.53 3.55 6.56
CA SER A 150 11.94 2.50 7.49
C SER A 150 11.05 2.46 8.74
N TYR A 151 10.95 1.27 9.35
CA TYR A 151 10.11 1.09 10.54
C TYR A 151 10.53 2.00 11.69
N CYS A 152 11.83 2.20 11.90
CA CYS A 152 12.36 3.02 12.98
C CYS A 152 11.94 4.49 12.84
N VAL A 153 12.12 5.07 11.65
CA VAL A 153 11.79 6.49 11.40
C VAL A 153 10.28 6.70 11.43
N ARG A 154 9.52 5.85 10.73
CA ARG A 154 8.05 6.00 10.65
C ARG A 154 7.34 5.87 11.99
N MET A 155 7.89 5.07 12.92
CA MET A 155 7.34 4.94 14.28
C MET A 155 7.76 6.08 15.21
N SER A 156 8.89 6.74 14.92
CA SER A 156 9.39 7.86 15.72
C SER A 156 8.77 9.19 15.30
N ASN A 157 8.63 9.43 14.00
CA ASN A 157 8.02 10.65 13.47
C ASN A 157 7.37 10.36 12.09
N TYR A 158 6.04 10.34 12.08
CA TYR A 158 5.26 10.05 10.87
C TYR A 158 5.32 11.20 9.86
N GLU A 159 5.46 12.45 10.30
CA GLU A 159 5.51 13.62 9.43
C GLU A 159 6.73 13.57 8.51
N ILE A 160 7.90 13.22 9.04
CA ILE A 160 9.12 13.05 8.24
C ILE A 160 8.87 12.06 7.11
N PHE A 161 8.30 10.89 7.44
CA PHE A 161 7.93 9.89 6.45
C PHE A 161 6.97 10.47 5.39
N TRP A 162 5.94 11.20 5.80
CA TRP A 162 4.94 11.72 4.87
C TRP A 162 5.52 12.74 3.88
N TYR A 163 6.27 13.73 4.37
CA TYR A 163 6.86 14.78 3.53
C TYR A 163 7.91 14.22 2.56
N THR A 164 8.83 13.38 3.05
CA THR A 164 9.86 12.79 2.19
C THR A 164 9.27 11.80 1.19
N HIS A 165 8.24 11.04 1.56
CA HIS A 165 7.65 10.08 0.64
C HIS A 165 6.93 10.77 -0.53
N ASN A 166 6.36 11.97 -0.31
CA ASN A 166 5.77 12.81 -1.38
C ASN A 166 6.79 13.28 -2.43
N LEU A 167 8.10 13.15 -2.19
CA LEU A 167 9.13 13.36 -3.22
C LEU A 167 8.99 12.40 -4.41
N PHE A 168 8.14 11.36 -4.32
CA PHE A 168 7.79 10.51 -5.46
C PHE A 168 7.30 11.33 -6.67
N ILE A 169 6.62 12.46 -6.46
CA ILE A 169 6.15 13.33 -7.55
C ILE A 169 7.35 13.86 -8.33
N VAL A 170 8.34 14.40 -7.61
CA VAL A 170 9.59 14.91 -8.18
C VAL A 170 10.39 13.79 -8.83
N PHE A 171 10.45 12.61 -8.20
CA PHE A 171 11.07 11.41 -8.75
C PHE A 171 10.49 11.03 -10.13
N TYR A 172 9.16 11.00 -10.30
CA TYR A 172 8.56 10.66 -11.60
C TYR A 172 8.82 11.72 -12.67
N VAL A 173 8.85 13.01 -12.31
CA VAL A 173 9.19 14.09 -13.26
C VAL A 173 10.63 13.91 -13.76
N ILE A 174 11.59 13.70 -12.85
CA ILE A 174 13.00 13.49 -13.21
C ILE A 174 13.16 12.17 -13.99
N LEU A 175 12.42 11.11 -13.63
CA LEU A 175 12.47 9.83 -14.32
C LEU A 175 12.05 9.97 -15.80
N MET A 176 11.06 10.82 -16.11
CA MET A 176 10.69 11.12 -17.49
C MET A 176 11.82 11.85 -18.24
N ILE A 177 12.50 12.80 -17.60
CA ILE A 177 13.62 13.56 -18.19
C ILE A 177 14.86 12.66 -18.39
N HIS A 178 15.15 11.78 -17.43
CA HIS A 178 16.31 10.89 -17.43
C HIS A 178 16.43 10.06 -18.72
N MET A 179 15.28 9.70 -19.31
CA MET A 179 15.20 8.86 -20.50
C MET A 179 15.34 9.65 -21.82
N VAL A 180 15.24 10.99 -21.79
CA VAL A 180 15.35 11.84 -22.98
C VAL A 180 16.80 11.98 -23.45
N GLY A 181 17.78 11.76 -22.56
CA GLY A 181 19.19 12.00 -22.85
C GLY A 181 19.83 11.09 -23.90
N GLY A 182 19.13 10.05 -24.41
CA GLY A 182 19.52 9.33 -25.63
C GLY A 182 20.94 8.72 -25.64
N ALA A 183 21.50 8.43 -24.47
CA ALA A 183 22.91 8.03 -24.33
C ALA A 183 23.23 6.67 -24.99
N LEU A 184 22.23 5.81 -25.17
CA LEU A 184 22.37 4.55 -25.90
C LEU A 184 21.79 4.73 -27.31
N LYS A 185 22.67 4.59 -28.30
CA LYS A 185 22.34 4.71 -29.73
C LYS A 185 22.52 3.35 -30.42
N TYR A 186 21.74 3.12 -31.46
CA TYR A 186 21.86 1.96 -32.35
C TYR A 186 22.18 2.41 -33.77
N GLN A 187 22.89 1.57 -34.51
CA GLN A 187 23.16 1.84 -35.92
C GLN A 187 21.93 1.54 -36.76
N THR A 188 21.51 2.50 -37.58
CA THR A 188 20.34 2.35 -38.47
C THR A 188 20.72 1.80 -39.84
N ASN A 189 21.93 2.12 -40.31
CA ASN A 189 22.38 1.75 -41.66
C ASN A 189 23.34 0.54 -41.60
N ILE A 190 22.81 -0.63 -41.25
CA ILE A 190 23.61 -1.88 -41.12
C ILE A 190 23.86 -2.51 -42.50
N GLU A 191 22.94 -2.32 -43.45
CA GLU A 191 23.05 -2.88 -44.80
C GLU A 191 24.10 -2.13 -45.64
N ALA A 192 24.24 -0.80 -45.49
CA ALA A 192 25.29 -0.04 -46.18
C ALA A 192 26.62 0.03 -45.41
N HIS A 193 26.62 -0.28 -44.12
CA HIS A 193 27.83 -0.33 -43.28
C HIS A 193 27.80 -1.55 -42.36
N PRO A 194 28.19 -2.74 -42.88
CA PRO A 194 28.29 -3.94 -42.06
C PRO A 194 29.41 -3.80 -41.00
N PRO A 195 29.28 -4.44 -39.82
CA PRO A 195 30.30 -4.36 -38.77
C PRO A 195 31.64 -4.95 -39.26
N GLY A 196 32.71 -4.15 -39.26
CA GLY A 196 34.04 -4.57 -39.71
C GLY A 196 34.40 -4.16 -41.15
N CYS A 197 33.59 -3.33 -41.82
CA CYS A 197 33.98 -2.72 -43.09
C CYS A 197 35.02 -1.60 -42.89
N PHE A 198 35.91 -1.42 -43.87
CA PHE A 198 36.96 -0.40 -43.85
C PHE A 198 36.59 0.80 -44.72
N ARG A 199 36.91 2.02 -44.26
CA ARG A 199 36.75 3.26 -45.04
C ARG A 199 37.80 3.30 -46.14
N ALA A 200 37.39 3.71 -47.35
CA ALA A 200 38.23 3.79 -48.54
C ALA A 200 39.51 4.64 -48.41
N ASN A 201 39.63 5.52 -47.41
CA ASN A 201 40.78 6.40 -47.23
C ASN A 201 41.87 5.87 -46.28
N GLN A 202 41.73 4.68 -45.67
CA GLN A 202 42.78 4.09 -44.84
C GLN A 202 43.80 3.23 -45.61
N SER A 203 43.60 3.01 -46.91
CA SER A 203 44.48 2.20 -47.77
C SER A 203 45.55 3.02 -48.52
N SER A 204 46.04 4.13 -47.97
CA SER A 204 47.08 4.96 -48.62
C SER A 204 48.36 5.12 -47.80
N THR A 205 48.65 4.18 -46.91
CA THR A 205 50.01 3.98 -46.40
C THR A 205 50.17 2.53 -46.01
N GLU A 206 51.16 1.85 -46.60
CA GLU A 206 51.52 0.44 -46.41
C GLU A 206 50.76 -0.60 -47.26
N GLN A 207 51.09 -0.70 -48.55
CA GLN A 207 52.11 -1.64 -49.06
C GLN A 207 52.05 -1.70 -50.60
N GLN A 208 53.23 -1.57 -51.20
CA GLN A 208 53.47 -1.73 -52.63
C GLN A 208 53.77 -3.21 -52.89
N GLY A 209 52.92 -3.89 -53.66
CA GLY A 209 53.12 -5.29 -54.06
C GLY A 209 51.84 -5.96 -54.59
N ASP A 210 51.59 -5.81 -55.89
CA ASP A 210 50.72 -6.65 -56.74
C ASP A 210 50.98 -8.17 -56.54
N GLU A 211 50.09 -9.13 -56.73
CA GLU A 211 48.78 -9.17 -57.42
C GLU A 211 48.08 -10.49 -57.02
N LEU A 212 47.14 -10.47 -56.08
CA LEU A 212 46.04 -11.44 -55.92
C LEU A 212 45.06 -10.91 -54.86
N ASP A 213 43.75 -11.07 -55.07
CA ASP A 213 42.63 -10.65 -54.20
C ASP A 213 42.12 -9.20 -54.30
N THR A 214 41.95 -8.68 -55.52
CA THR A 214 41.10 -7.49 -55.76
C THR A 214 39.61 -7.73 -55.47
N SER A 215 39.14 -8.98 -55.43
CA SER A 215 37.72 -9.29 -55.25
C SER A 215 37.24 -9.38 -53.79
N GLU A 216 38.11 -9.75 -52.83
CA GLU A 216 37.73 -9.81 -51.40
C GLU A 216 37.81 -8.44 -50.70
N GLU A 217 38.69 -7.53 -51.17
CA GLU A 217 38.83 -6.20 -50.58
C GLU A 217 37.69 -5.24 -50.98
N GLU A 218 37.15 -5.39 -52.20
CA GLU A 218 35.97 -4.63 -52.63
C GLU A 218 34.71 -5.00 -51.83
N GLU A 219 34.59 -6.26 -51.38
CA GLU A 219 33.42 -6.73 -50.61
C GLU A 219 33.42 -6.23 -49.15
N ARG A 220 34.56 -5.74 -48.63
CA ARG A 220 34.70 -5.21 -47.25
C ARG A 220 34.70 -3.67 -47.16
N ARG A 221 34.42 -2.96 -48.26
CA ARG A 221 34.35 -1.50 -48.29
C ARG A 221 32.99 -0.99 -47.80
N CYS A 222 32.99 0.00 -46.91
CA CYS A 222 31.72 0.61 -46.47
C CYS A 222 31.13 1.49 -47.59
N ASN A 223 29.83 1.31 -47.92
CA ASN A 223 29.14 2.12 -48.92
C ASN A 223 28.76 3.51 -48.40
N GLU A 224 28.45 3.61 -47.11
CA GLU A 224 28.12 4.87 -46.43
C GLU A 224 28.71 4.91 -45.01
N ASP A 225 28.81 6.10 -44.42
CA ASP A 225 29.17 6.26 -43.01
C ASP A 225 28.11 5.69 -42.06
N ALA A 226 28.55 5.10 -40.94
CA ALA A 226 27.67 4.57 -39.92
C ALA A 226 26.78 5.66 -39.29
N ARG A 227 25.46 5.53 -39.45
CA ARG A 227 24.46 6.42 -38.84
C ARG A 227 23.92 5.82 -37.55
N PHE A 228 23.94 6.60 -36.48
CA PHE A 228 23.46 6.20 -35.16
C PHE A 228 22.23 7.00 -34.74
N GLN A 229 21.18 6.32 -34.30
CA GLN A 229 19.99 6.95 -33.71
C GLN A 229 19.81 6.54 -32.25
N PRO A 230 19.38 7.45 -31.37
CA PRO A 230 19.06 7.11 -29.99
C PRO A 230 17.88 6.14 -29.94
N HIS A 231 17.93 5.21 -28.98
CA HIS A 231 16.82 4.28 -28.76
C HIS A 231 15.55 5.04 -28.34
N TYR A 232 14.39 4.67 -28.89
CA TYR A 232 13.12 5.27 -28.50
C TYR A 232 12.86 5.06 -26.99
N PRO A 233 12.56 6.12 -26.22
CA PRO A 233 12.32 5.98 -24.79
C PRO A 233 11.04 5.16 -24.58
N GLN A 234 11.13 4.01 -23.90
CA GLN A 234 9.97 3.17 -23.62
C GLN A 234 9.32 3.47 -22.27
N THR A 235 10.05 4.08 -21.33
CA THR A 235 9.59 4.31 -19.95
C THR A 235 8.26 5.06 -19.84
N TRP A 236 8.01 6.04 -20.71
CA TRP A 236 6.75 6.77 -20.71
C TRP A 236 5.55 5.86 -21.03
N LEU A 237 5.72 4.82 -21.86
CA LEU A 237 4.67 3.83 -22.15
C LEU A 237 4.31 3.03 -20.90
N TRP A 238 5.31 2.66 -20.10
CA TRP A 238 5.11 1.88 -18.88
C TRP A 238 4.43 2.68 -17.77
N VAL A 239 4.80 3.96 -17.62
CA VAL A 239 4.43 4.78 -16.46
C VAL A 239 3.19 5.63 -16.69
N SER A 240 2.93 6.10 -17.92
CA SER A 240 1.83 7.04 -18.21
C SER A 240 0.46 6.50 -17.83
N GLY A 241 0.16 5.24 -18.14
CA GLY A 241 -1.12 4.59 -17.81
C GLY A 241 -1.42 4.57 -16.31
N PRO A 242 -0.58 3.91 -15.48
CA PRO A 242 -0.76 3.89 -14.03
C PRO A 242 -0.72 5.28 -13.38
N LEU A 243 0.11 6.19 -13.89
CA LEU A 243 0.19 7.56 -13.37
C LEU A 243 -1.11 8.32 -13.64
N CYS A 244 -1.64 8.23 -14.85
CA CYS A 244 -2.95 8.81 -15.20
C CYS A 244 -4.06 8.23 -14.32
N LEU A 245 -4.09 6.91 -14.14
CA LEU A 245 -5.07 6.24 -13.27
C LEU A 245 -4.96 6.72 -11.82
N TYR A 246 -3.74 6.86 -11.30
CA TYR A 246 -3.48 7.41 -9.97
C TYR A 246 -3.98 8.86 -9.85
N CYS A 247 -3.70 9.72 -10.83
CA CYS A 247 -4.16 11.10 -10.85
C CYS A 247 -5.69 11.21 -10.86
N VAL A 248 -6.37 10.37 -11.66
CA VAL A 248 -7.84 10.31 -11.72
C VAL A 248 -8.42 9.86 -10.38
N GLU A 249 -7.85 8.82 -9.75
CA GLU A 249 -8.30 8.36 -8.43
C GLU A 249 -8.10 9.44 -7.36
N ARG A 250 -6.95 10.13 -7.39
CA ARG A 250 -6.62 11.20 -6.44
C ARG A 250 -7.56 12.39 -6.59
N PHE A 251 -7.88 12.77 -7.82
CA PHE A 251 -8.84 13.83 -8.13
C PHE A 251 -10.26 13.46 -7.68
N TYR A 252 -10.70 12.23 -7.95
CA TYR A 252 -11.99 11.72 -7.48
C TYR A 252 -12.09 11.78 -5.95
N ARG A 253 -11.05 11.33 -5.22
CA ARG A 253 -11.02 11.41 -3.76
C ARG A 253 -11.05 12.83 -3.24
N TYR A 254 -10.33 13.74 -3.88
CA TYR A 254 -10.34 15.16 -3.53
C TYR A 254 -11.75 15.75 -3.65
N ILE A 255 -12.49 15.42 -4.71
CA ILE A 255 -13.89 15.84 -4.86
C ILE A 255 -14.76 15.26 -3.73
N GLN A 256 -14.58 13.98 -3.40
CA GLN A 256 -15.37 13.28 -2.38
C GLN A 256 -15.10 13.76 -0.94
N SER A 257 -13.90 14.27 -0.66
CA SER A 257 -13.48 14.75 0.67
C SER A 257 -13.53 16.27 0.82
N ARG A 258 -13.95 17.01 -0.22
CA ARG A 258 -14.02 18.49 -0.21
C ARG A 258 -15.06 19.03 0.76
N ASP A 259 -16.18 18.33 0.92
CA ASP A 259 -17.28 18.79 1.77
C ASP A 259 -17.02 18.46 3.24
N PRO A 260 -17.11 19.46 4.15
CA PRO A 260 -16.95 19.21 5.57
C PRO A 260 -18.12 18.40 6.12
N VAL A 261 -17.81 17.53 7.09
CA VAL A 261 -18.77 16.68 7.78
C VAL A 261 -19.33 17.42 9.00
N THR A 262 -20.62 17.26 9.27
CA THR A 262 -21.26 17.88 10.42
C THR A 262 -21.18 16.95 11.62
N ILE A 263 -20.59 17.41 12.73
CA ILE A 263 -20.55 16.67 13.99
C ILE A 263 -21.90 16.81 14.70
N VAL A 264 -22.54 15.68 14.98
CA VAL A 264 -23.86 15.63 15.62
C VAL A 264 -23.71 15.47 17.13
N THR A 265 -22.92 14.50 17.57
CA THR A 265 -22.69 14.23 19.00
C THR A 265 -21.28 13.77 19.26
N VAL A 266 -20.74 14.16 20.41
CA VAL A 266 -19.47 13.67 20.95
C VAL A 266 -19.73 13.12 22.35
N ILE A 267 -19.32 11.88 22.60
CA ILE A 267 -19.52 11.19 23.89
C ILE A 267 -18.15 10.69 24.36
N ARG A 268 -17.81 10.98 25.63
CA ARG A 268 -16.60 10.43 26.27
C ARG A 268 -16.97 9.17 27.03
N HIS A 269 -16.25 8.10 26.75
CA HIS A 269 -16.37 6.79 27.38
C HIS A 269 -15.16 6.53 28.30
N PRO A 270 -15.26 5.56 29.23
CA PRO A 270 -14.12 5.13 30.04
C PRO A 270 -12.92 4.66 29.21
N CYS A 271 -11.74 4.61 29.83
CA CYS A 271 -10.48 4.19 29.20
C CYS A 271 -10.02 5.09 28.01
N ASP A 272 -10.32 6.40 28.09
CA ASP A 272 -9.97 7.41 27.10
C ASP A 272 -10.45 7.08 25.68
N VAL A 273 -11.70 6.65 25.58
CA VAL A 273 -12.37 6.43 24.30
C VAL A 273 -13.37 7.56 24.05
N VAL A 274 -13.34 8.13 22.85
CA VAL A 274 -14.30 9.15 22.41
C VAL A 274 -15.11 8.59 21.25
N GLU A 275 -16.43 8.63 21.40
CA GLU A 275 -17.37 8.33 20.33
C GLU A 275 -17.75 9.63 19.62
N LEU A 276 -17.59 9.63 18.30
CA LEU A 276 -17.91 10.75 17.44
C LEU A 276 -18.99 10.32 16.43
N ARG A 277 -20.16 10.96 16.48
CA ARG A 277 -21.24 10.78 15.50
C ARG A 277 -21.31 11.96 14.55
N MET A 278 -21.42 11.65 13.28
CA MET A 278 -21.22 12.57 12.17
C MET A 278 -22.28 12.37 11.09
N LEU A 279 -22.54 13.42 10.30
CA LEU A 279 -23.44 13.40 9.17
C LEU A 279 -22.68 13.82 7.90
N LYS A 280 -22.69 12.94 6.88
CA LYS A 280 -22.10 13.20 5.56
C LYS A 280 -23.11 12.91 4.46
N LYS A 281 -23.33 13.89 3.58
CA LYS A 281 -24.25 13.78 2.43
C LYS A 281 -23.81 12.66 1.49
N ASN A 282 -24.75 11.87 0.98
CA ASN A 282 -24.53 10.81 -0.01
C ASN A 282 -23.44 9.78 0.38
N PHE A 283 -23.20 9.58 1.67
CA PHE A 283 -22.19 8.64 2.15
C PHE A 283 -22.80 7.25 2.30
N LYS A 284 -22.33 6.30 1.49
CA LYS A 284 -22.72 4.88 1.60
C LYS A 284 -21.53 4.09 2.09
N ALA A 285 -21.68 3.36 3.19
CA ALA A 285 -20.63 2.52 3.75
C ALA A 285 -21.16 1.16 4.18
N ARG A 286 -20.25 0.18 4.25
CA ARG A 286 -20.53 -1.20 4.67
C ARG A 286 -19.84 -1.51 6.00
N PRO A 287 -20.38 -2.45 6.80
CA PRO A 287 -19.73 -2.92 8.01
C PRO A 287 -18.32 -3.44 7.74
N GLY A 288 -17.37 -3.10 8.62
CA GLY A 288 -15.96 -3.47 8.48
C GLY A 288 -15.13 -2.52 7.60
N GLN A 289 -15.73 -1.47 7.04
CA GLN A 289 -15.00 -0.41 6.34
C GLN A 289 -14.44 0.65 7.30
N HIS A 290 -13.41 1.36 6.86
CA HIS A 290 -12.79 2.45 7.60
C HIS A 290 -12.76 3.73 6.76
N ILE A 291 -12.55 4.85 7.44
CA ILE A 291 -12.43 6.18 6.85
C ILE A 291 -11.11 6.82 7.25
N LEU A 292 -10.67 7.80 6.48
CA LEU A 292 -9.60 8.72 6.85
C LEU A 292 -10.21 10.03 7.33
N LEU A 293 -9.81 10.47 8.52
CA LEU A 293 -10.27 11.69 9.15
C LEU A 293 -9.18 12.75 9.10
N ASN A 294 -9.54 13.95 8.64
CA ASN A 294 -8.67 15.11 8.66
C ASN A 294 -9.37 16.24 9.43
N CYS A 295 -8.63 16.86 10.34
CA CYS A 295 -9.08 18.02 11.11
C CYS A 295 -8.03 19.12 10.98
N PRO A 296 -8.23 20.13 10.12
CA PRO A 296 -7.25 21.20 9.91
C PRO A 296 -6.98 22.03 11.16
N GLY A 297 -7.88 22.00 12.15
CA GLY A 297 -7.67 22.62 13.46
C GLY A 297 -6.58 21.93 14.30
N VAL A 298 -6.23 20.68 13.99
CA VAL A 298 -5.12 19.94 14.63
C VAL A 298 -3.90 19.93 13.70
N SER A 299 -4.09 19.48 12.47
CA SER A 299 -3.06 19.37 11.44
C SER A 299 -3.70 19.41 10.07
N SER A 300 -3.19 20.27 9.18
CA SER A 300 -3.77 20.50 7.86
C SER A 300 -3.58 19.34 6.89
N PHE A 301 -2.50 18.56 7.04
CA PHE A 301 -2.09 17.56 6.06
C PHE A 301 -2.25 16.11 6.54
N GLU A 302 -2.38 15.90 7.85
CA GLU A 302 -2.53 14.57 8.42
C GLU A 302 -3.92 13.98 8.20
N ASN A 303 -3.94 12.70 7.86
CA ASN A 303 -5.16 11.93 7.64
C ASN A 303 -5.06 10.64 8.45
N HIS A 304 -5.89 10.50 9.47
CA HIS A 304 -5.84 9.39 10.42
C HIS A 304 -6.93 8.35 10.14
N PRO A 305 -6.60 7.05 10.04
CA PRO A 305 -7.57 6.00 9.76
C PRO A 305 -8.39 5.62 10.99
N PHE A 306 -9.71 5.63 10.86
CA PHE A 306 -10.65 5.18 11.88
C PHE A 306 -11.70 4.23 11.30
N THR A 307 -11.97 3.14 12.01
CA THR A 307 -12.98 2.19 11.61
C THR A 307 -14.38 2.72 11.89
N LEU A 308 -15.30 2.50 10.95
CA LEU A 308 -16.71 2.84 11.16
C LEU A 308 -17.32 1.87 12.18
N THR A 309 -17.79 2.42 13.30
CA THR A 309 -18.57 1.68 14.31
C THR A 309 -20.06 1.77 14.06
N MET A 310 -20.49 2.80 13.34
CA MET A 310 -21.87 2.95 12.85
C MET A 310 -21.83 3.33 11.38
N CYS A 311 -22.57 2.59 10.57
CA CYS A 311 -22.67 2.79 9.14
C CYS A 311 -24.06 3.41 8.83
N PRO A 312 -24.16 4.37 7.89
CA PRO A 312 -25.43 4.98 7.56
C PRO A 312 -26.36 3.95 6.90
N THR A 313 -27.63 3.94 7.31
CA THR A 313 -28.71 3.14 6.73
C THR A 313 -29.78 4.07 6.18
N GLU A 314 -30.73 3.54 5.39
CA GLU A 314 -31.85 4.32 4.82
C GLU A 314 -32.62 5.10 5.89
N ASN A 315 -32.70 4.57 7.11
CA ASN A 315 -33.41 5.18 8.24
C ASN A 315 -32.51 6.01 9.17
N LYS A 316 -31.17 5.89 9.07
CA LYS A 316 -30.21 6.55 9.96
C LYS A 316 -29.02 7.05 9.15
N GLU A 317 -29.01 8.34 8.81
CA GLU A 317 -27.92 8.94 8.02
C GLU A 317 -26.61 9.17 8.82
N THR A 318 -26.62 8.92 10.13
CA THR A 318 -25.45 9.15 10.99
C THR A 318 -24.40 8.07 10.82
N LEU A 319 -23.16 8.48 10.58
CA LEU A 319 -21.96 7.64 10.68
C LEU A 319 -21.27 7.86 12.03
N GLY A 320 -20.62 6.83 12.56
CA GLY A 320 -20.01 6.89 13.88
C GLY A 320 -18.64 6.22 13.91
N ILE A 321 -17.73 6.82 14.67
CA ILE A 321 -16.40 6.26 14.96
C ILE A 321 -16.16 6.27 16.47
N HIS A 322 -15.32 5.33 16.92
CA HIS A 322 -14.75 5.35 18.27
C HIS A 322 -13.24 5.46 18.13
N LEU A 323 -12.68 6.51 18.72
CA LEU A 323 -11.24 6.73 18.76
C LEU A 323 -10.75 6.61 20.20
N ARG A 324 -9.60 5.97 20.39
CA ARG A 324 -8.91 5.99 21.67
C ARG A 324 -7.88 7.11 21.64
N VAL A 325 -7.80 7.89 22.71
CA VAL A 325 -6.79 8.95 22.84
C VAL A 325 -5.44 8.30 23.08
N VAL A 326 -4.65 8.21 22.01
CA VAL A 326 -3.30 7.63 21.98
C VAL A 326 -2.46 8.47 21.03
N GLY A 327 -1.59 9.32 21.59
CA GLY A 327 -0.68 10.17 20.84
C GLY A 327 -1.18 11.61 20.67
N ASP A 328 -0.27 12.45 20.16
CA ASP A 328 -0.39 13.89 20.02
C ASP A 328 -1.59 14.35 19.20
N TRP A 329 -1.81 13.74 18.04
CA TRP A 329 -2.93 14.13 17.18
C TRP A 329 -4.28 13.84 17.84
N THR A 330 -4.46 12.64 18.41
CA THR A 330 -5.74 12.26 19.04
C THR A 330 -6.01 13.02 20.32
N GLU A 331 -4.97 13.41 21.06
CA GLU A 331 -5.08 14.23 22.27
C GLU A 331 -5.55 15.65 21.91
N ARG A 332 -4.86 16.31 20.97
CA ARG A 332 -5.27 17.63 20.47
C ARG A 332 -6.66 17.60 19.85
N PHE A 333 -6.98 16.56 19.07
CA PHE A 333 -8.31 16.40 18.50
C PHE A 333 -9.39 16.28 19.59
N THR A 334 -9.10 15.52 20.66
CA THR A 334 -10.02 15.37 21.79
C THR A 334 -10.21 16.67 22.54
N GLN A 335 -9.14 17.43 22.78
CA GLN A 335 -9.21 18.76 23.42
C GLN A 335 -10.07 19.75 22.61
N LEU A 336 -10.01 19.70 21.28
CA LEU A 336 -10.87 20.53 20.42
C LEU A 336 -12.35 20.10 20.42
N LEU A 337 -12.62 18.81 20.58
CA LEU A 337 -13.98 18.28 20.65
C LEU A 337 -14.63 18.48 22.03
N LEU A 338 -13.82 18.36 23.09
CA LEU A 338 -14.22 18.41 24.49
C LEU A 338 -13.27 19.37 25.23
N PRO A 339 -13.42 20.69 25.06
CA PRO A 339 -12.63 21.65 25.82
C PRO A 339 -12.94 21.47 27.31
N GLU A 340 -11.90 21.51 28.15
CA GLU A 340 -12.09 21.48 29.59
C GLU A 340 -12.95 22.67 30.03
N PRO A 341 -13.89 22.48 30.98
CA PRO A 341 -14.64 23.59 31.53
C PRO A 341 -13.66 24.57 32.18
N ARG A 342 -13.55 25.78 31.64
CA ARG A 342 -12.79 26.84 32.30
C ARG A 342 -13.46 27.15 33.63
N ILE A 343 -12.71 27.00 34.71
CA ILE A 343 -13.16 27.19 36.09
C ILE A 343 -13.64 28.64 36.34
N ASP A 344 -13.30 29.59 35.46
CA ASP A 344 -13.64 31.02 35.62
C ASP A 344 -15.05 31.43 35.15
N MET A 345 -15.92 30.49 34.76
CA MET A 345 -17.29 30.79 34.31
C MET A 345 -18.32 29.93 35.05
N GLU A 346 -18.32 30.01 36.38
CA GLU A 346 -19.58 29.89 37.11
C GLU A 346 -20.43 31.13 36.77
N ILE A 347 -21.74 30.92 36.56
CA ILE A 347 -22.76 31.92 36.21
C ILE A 347 -22.95 32.15 34.69
N LEU A 348 -23.60 31.18 34.03
CA LEU A 348 -24.82 31.36 33.22
C LEU A 348 -25.20 30.05 32.48
N PRO A 349 -26.41 29.48 32.69
CA PRO A 349 -26.90 28.37 31.88
C PRO A 349 -27.50 28.92 30.59
N MET A 350 -26.67 29.54 29.76
CA MET A 350 -27.05 29.87 28.39
C MET A 350 -26.45 28.83 27.46
N ALA A 351 -27.31 28.25 26.61
CA ALA A 351 -26.97 27.30 25.57
C ALA A 351 -25.90 27.87 24.62
N GLN A 352 -24.64 27.84 25.04
CA GLN A 352 -23.52 28.22 24.20
C GLN A 352 -23.42 27.11 23.16
N LYS A 353 -23.96 27.40 21.97
CA LYS A 353 -24.02 26.51 20.82
C LYS A 353 -22.60 26.01 20.55
N ARG A 354 -22.27 24.81 21.03
CA ARG A 354 -20.94 24.21 20.92
C ARG A 354 -20.54 24.21 19.45
N ARG A 355 -19.51 24.99 19.11
CA ARG A 355 -19.04 25.12 17.73
C ARG A 355 -17.95 24.09 17.51
N TYR A 356 -18.33 22.95 16.94
CA TYR A 356 -17.39 21.89 16.60
C TYR A 356 -16.43 22.33 15.48
N PRO A 357 -15.19 21.79 15.47
CA PRO A 357 -14.22 22.07 14.42
C PRO A 357 -14.68 21.51 13.07
N LYS A 358 -14.16 22.09 11.97
CA LYS A 358 -14.36 21.53 10.64
C LYS A 358 -13.59 20.23 10.49
N VAL A 359 -14.28 19.18 10.10
CA VAL A 359 -13.71 17.84 9.92
C VAL A 359 -14.03 17.34 8.53
N TYR A 360 -13.05 16.74 7.87
CA TYR A 360 -13.15 16.16 6.53
C TYR A 360 -12.99 14.65 6.62
N VAL A 361 -13.84 13.94 5.87
CA VAL A 361 -13.86 12.48 5.84
C VAL A 361 -13.59 12.02 4.42
N ASP A 362 -12.59 11.16 4.26
CA ASP A 362 -12.26 10.49 3.01
C ASP A 362 -12.50 8.98 3.15
N GLY A 363 -13.02 8.35 2.09
CA GLY A 363 -13.49 6.98 2.08
C GLY A 363 -14.98 6.84 1.70
N PRO A 364 -15.58 5.65 1.92
CA PRO A 364 -15.07 4.55 2.75
C PRO A 364 -14.05 3.66 2.03
N PHE A 365 -13.18 3.02 2.81
CA PHE A 365 -12.19 2.05 2.32
C PHE A 365 -12.48 0.65 2.86
N GLY A 366 -12.34 -0.36 1.99
CA GLY A 366 -12.54 -1.77 2.33
C GLY A 366 -11.53 -2.29 3.35
N GLY A 367 -11.98 -3.18 4.23
CA GLY A 367 -11.14 -3.88 5.21
C GLY A 367 -11.50 -5.37 5.29
N PRO A 368 -10.60 -6.27 5.71
CA PRO A 368 -10.87 -7.70 5.86
C PRO A 368 -12.21 -8.05 6.56
N SER A 369 -12.64 -7.26 7.54
CA SER A 369 -13.85 -7.42 8.33
C SER A 369 -15.15 -7.29 7.53
N GLU A 370 -15.13 -6.71 6.33
CA GLU A 370 -16.30 -6.74 5.43
C GLU A 370 -16.66 -8.18 5.02
N GLU A 371 -15.70 -9.12 5.07
CA GLU A 371 -15.95 -10.51 4.69
C GLU A 371 -16.58 -11.36 5.81
N VAL A 372 -16.79 -10.83 7.02
CA VAL A 372 -17.34 -11.58 8.16
C VAL A 372 -18.67 -12.26 7.80
N PHE A 373 -19.50 -11.62 6.97
CA PHE A 373 -20.79 -12.13 6.53
C PHE A 373 -20.72 -13.15 5.38
N ASN A 374 -19.56 -13.31 4.74
CA ASN A 374 -19.36 -14.19 3.58
C ASN A 374 -19.00 -15.63 3.96
N TYR A 375 -18.66 -15.86 5.23
CA TYR A 375 -18.40 -17.19 5.80
C TYR A 375 -19.65 -17.73 6.49
N ASP A 376 -19.84 -19.05 6.44
CA ASP A 376 -20.94 -19.71 7.15
C ASP A 376 -20.72 -19.66 8.67
N VAL A 377 -19.45 -19.70 9.09
CA VAL A 377 -19.03 -19.57 10.48
C VAL A 377 -17.88 -18.56 10.55
N SER A 378 -18.02 -17.56 11.41
CA SER A 378 -17.00 -16.53 11.63
C SER A 378 -16.57 -16.48 13.09
N LEU A 379 -15.27 -16.41 13.33
CA LEU A 379 -14.66 -16.17 14.64
C LEU A 379 -14.03 -14.78 14.64
N CYS A 380 -14.64 -13.84 15.35
CA CYS A 380 -14.16 -12.48 15.53
C CYS A 380 -13.43 -12.36 16.87
N VAL A 381 -12.15 -12.03 16.82
CA VAL A 381 -11.30 -11.83 18.00
C VAL A 381 -10.86 -10.38 18.09
N ALA A 382 -11.27 -9.71 19.16
CA ALA A 382 -10.95 -8.32 19.45
C ALA A 382 -10.02 -8.21 20.67
N GLY A 383 -9.06 -7.27 20.62
CA GLY A 383 -8.22 -6.90 21.75
C GLY A 383 -8.30 -5.40 22.04
N GLY A 384 -8.78 -5.01 23.23
CA GLY A 384 -8.97 -3.60 23.61
C GLY A 384 -9.86 -2.84 22.62
N ILE A 385 -9.40 -1.68 22.13
CA ILE A 385 -10.10 -0.86 21.11
C ILE A 385 -10.26 -1.57 19.75
N GLY A 386 -9.59 -2.69 19.53
CA GLY A 386 -9.74 -3.53 18.33
C GLY A 386 -11.14 -4.15 18.16
N VAL A 387 -12.09 -3.88 19.07
CA VAL A 387 -13.51 -4.24 18.88
C VAL A 387 -14.22 -3.39 17.82
N THR A 388 -13.71 -2.20 17.53
CA THR A 388 -14.33 -1.22 16.61
C THR A 388 -14.77 -1.75 15.24
N PRO A 389 -13.99 -2.55 14.48
CA PRO A 389 -14.47 -3.15 13.23
C PRO A 389 -15.69 -4.05 13.40
N PHE A 390 -15.79 -4.73 14.54
CA PHE A 390 -16.89 -5.64 14.84
C PHE A 390 -18.12 -4.89 15.36
N ALA A 391 -17.99 -3.63 15.79
CA ALA A 391 -19.11 -2.80 16.20
C ALA A 391 -20.13 -2.61 15.09
N CYS A 392 -19.71 -2.18 13.89
CA CYS A 392 -20.66 -2.03 12.78
C CYS A 392 -21.19 -3.40 12.31
N VAL A 393 -20.40 -4.48 12.41
CA VAL A 393 -20.86 -5.85 12.10
C VAL A 393 -22.00 -6.28 13.03
N LEU A 394 -21.84 -6.11 14.34
CA LEU A 394 -22.86 -6.48 15.33
C LEU A 394 -24.10 -5.58 15.23
N ARG A 395 -23.91 -4.29 14.93
CA ARG A 395 -25.02 -3.38 14.68
C ARG A 395 -25.80 -3.74 13.41
N ALA A 396 -25.13 -4.17 12.34
CA ALA A 396 -25.80 -4.64 11.13
C ALA A 396 -26.63 -5.92 11.38
N LEU A 397 -26.17 -6.83 12.26
CA LEU A 397 -26.99 -7.97 12.72
C LEU A 397 -28.20 -7.50 13.55
N LEU A 398 -28.02 -6.50 14.41
CA LEU A 398 -29.10 -5.93 15.20
C LEU A 398 -30.15 -5.23 14.33
N ASP A 399 -29.76 -4.52 13.29
CA ASP A 399 -30.67 -3.85 12.35
C ASP A 399 -31.34 -4.83 11.36
N GLY A 400 -31.00 -6.13 11.42
CA GLY A 400 -31.68 -7.17 10.62
C GLY A 400 -31.31 -7.15 9.15
N TRP A 401 -30.03 -6.88 8.83
CA TRP A 401 -29.56 -6.92 7.44
C TRP A 401 -29.78 -8.31 6.82
N MET A 402 -30.68 -8.36 5.83
CA MET A 402 -31.07 -9.57 5.11
C MET A 402 -29.97 -10.02 4.14
N GLY A 403 -29.73 -11.33 4.03
CA GLY A 403 -28.94 -11.92 2.94
C GLY A 403 -27.50 -12.36 3.26
N PHE A 404 -27.14 -12.52 4.53
CA PHE A 404 -25.82 -13.05 4.90
C PHE A 404 -25.76 -14.58 4.79
N ARG A 405 -24.58 -15.11 4.42
CA ARG A 405 -24.30 -16.56 4.49
C ARG A 405 -23.99 -17.03 5.91
N LEU A 406 -23.70 -16.10 6.79
CA LEU A 406 -23.33 -16.34 8.18
C LEU A 406 -24.45 -17.07 8.94
N GLN A 407 -24.14 -18.26 9.43
CA GLN A 407 -25.01 -19.10 10.26
C GLN A 407 -24.63 -19.04 11.74
N ARG A 408 -23.34 -18.81 12.04
CA ARG A 408 -22.84 -18.76 13.42
C ARG A 408 -21.67 -17.80 13.57
N LEU A 409 -21.77 -16.91 14.55
CA LEU A 409 -20.74 -15.93 14.90
C LEU A 409 -20.19 -16.23 16.30
N TYR A 410 -18.90 -16.53 16.38
CA TYR A 410 -18.15 -16.57 17.62
C TYR A 410 -17.47 -15.23 17.82
N PHE A 411 -17.70 -14.59 18.95
CA PHE A 411 -17.12 -13.29 19.28
C PHE A 411 -16.35 -13.38 20.60
N VAL A 412 -15.04 -13.16 20.52
CA VAL A 412 -14.12 -13.21 21.64
C VAL A 412 -13.50 -11.84 21.82
N TRP A 413 -13.73 -11.21 22.97
CA TRP A 413 -13.17 -9.89 23.26
C TRP A 413 -12.31 -9.93 24.52
N VAL A 414 -11.06 -9.50 24.37
CA VAL A 414 -10.05 -9.50 25.43
C VAL A 414 -9.70 -8.06 25.78
N CYS A 415 -9.94 -7.67 27.03
CA CYS A 415 -9.56 -6.36 27.56
C CYS A 415 -8.65 -6.50 28.79
N LYS A 416 -7.90 -5.43 29.08
CA LYS A 416 -7.13 -5.35 30.32
C LYS A 416 -8.06 -5.04 31.50
N GLU A 417 -8.82 -3.96 31.36
CA GLU A 417 -9.71 -3.42 32.38
C GLU A 417 -11.17 -3.77 32.09
N LEU A 418 -11.97 -3.89 33.15
CA LEU A 418 -13.41 -4.10 33.05
C LEU A 418 -14.13 -2.89 32.44
N GLN A 419 -13.64 -1.67 32.73
CA GLN A 419 -14.26 -0.43 32.28
C GLN A 419 -14.34 -0.31 30.75
N SER A 420 -13.45 -1.00 30.03
CA SER A 420 -13.44 -1.04 28.57
C SER A 420 -14.67 -1.71 27.96
N PHE A 421 -15.43 -2.51 28.72
CA PHE A 421 -16.61 -3.21 28.19
C PHE A 421 -17.87 -2.33 28.16
N TYR A 422 -17.98 -1.31 29.02
CA TYR A 422 -19.24 -0.58 29.23
C TYR A 422 -19.79 0.09 27.98
N TRP A 423 -18.95 0.79 27.21
CA TRP A 423 -19.41 1.52 26.01
C TRP A 423 -19.96 0.62 24.91
N PHE A 424 -19.61 -0.67 24.93
CA PHE A 424 -20.05 -1.67 23.96
C PHE A 424 -21.08 -2.65 24.54
N ALA A 425 -21.26 -2.64 25.87
CA ALA A 425 -22.13 -3.56 26.59
C ALA A 425 -23.60 -3.44 26.15
N GLU A 426 -24.08 -2.21 25.95
CA GLU A 426 -25.47 -1.97 25.50
C GLU A 426 -25.75 -2.65 24.15
N LEU A 427 -24.84 -2.54 23.18
CA LEU A 427 -24.99 -3.18 21.87
C LEU A 427 -25.01 -4.71 22.01
N LEU A 428 -24.11 -5.28 22.82
CA LEU A 428 -24.04 -6.72 23.05
C LEU A 428 -25.31 -7.26 23.73
N CYS A 429 -25.81 -6.57 24.75
CA CYS A 429 -27.06 -6.92 25.42
C CYS A 429 -28.26 -6.83 24.47
N ALA A 430 -28.37 -5.74 23.70
CA ALA A 430 -29.45 -5.56 22.73
C ALA A 430 -29.47 -6.67 21.67
N LEU A 431 -28.30 -7.03 21.14
CA LEU A 431 -28.17 -8.12 20.17
C LEU A 431 -28.51 -9.48 20.79
N HIS A 432 -28.04 -9.74 22.01
CA HIS A 432 -28.34 -10.97 22.72
C HIS A 432 -29.85 -11.13 22.95
N HIS A 433 -30.51 -10.10 23.45
CA HIS A 433 -31.96 -10.10 23.68
C HIS A 433 -32.75 -10.28 22.39
N LYS A 434 -32.37 -9.60 21.31
CA LYS A 434 -32.99 -9.77 19.98
C LYS A 434 -32.91 -11.23 19.52
N LEU A 435 -31.71 -11.82 19.53
CA LEU A 435 -31.51 -13.20 19.06
C LEU A 435 -32.21 -14.23 19.95
N TRP A 436 -32.33 -13.95 21.25
CA TRP A 436 -33.11 -14.77 22.17
C TRP A 436 -34.60 -14.75 21.81
N ASN A 437 -35.15 -13.55 21.56
CA ASN A 437 -36.55 -13.37 21.17
C ASN A 437 -36.87 -13.98 19.80
N GLU A 438 -35.90 -13.98 18.88
CA GLU A 438 -36.00 -14.64 17.57
C GLU A 438 -35.79 -16.18 17.64
N ASN A 439 -35.61 -16.74 18.84
CA ASN A 439 -35.33 -18.15 19.08
C ASN A 439 -34.09 -18.68 18.34
N ARG A 440 -33.05 -17.84 18.23
CA ARG A 440 -31.75 -18.16 17.62
C ARG A 440 -30.56 -17.84 18.55
N PRO A 441 -30.55 -18.34 19.80
CA PRO A 441 -29.48 -18.04 20.75
C PRO A 441 -28.11 -18.55 20.27
N ASP A 442 -28.08 -19.65 19.52
CA ASP A 442 -26.85 -20.26 19.00
C ASP A 442 -26.18 -19.49 17.86
N TYR A 443 -26.85 -18.48 17.31
CA TYR A 443 -26.32 -17.65 16.23
C TYR A 443 -25.13 -16.81 16.71
N PHE A 444 -25.16 -16.34 17.96
CA PHE A 444 -24.13 -15.45 18.52
C PHE A 444 -23.54 -15.99 19.82
N ASN A 445 -22.28 -16.41 19.76
CA ASN A 445 -21.53 -16.98 20.87
C ASN A 445 -20.52 -15.96 21.40
N LEU A 446 -20.87 -15.32 22.51
CA LEU A 446 -20.04 -14.32 23.18
C LEU A 446 -19.15 -14.95 24.26
N LYS A 447 -17.84 -14.67 24.24
CA LYS A 447 -16.88 -14.94 25.33
C LYS A 447 -16.06 -13.67 25.63
N LEU A 448 -16.15 -13.17 26.86
CA LEU A 448 -15.43 -11.97 27.31
C LEU A 448 -14.27 -12.35 28.21
N TYR A 449 -13.11 -11.71 28.06
CA TYR A 449 -11.91 -12.02 28.85
C TYR A 449 -11.29 -10.76 29.46
N ILE A 450 -11.03 -10.82 30.77
CA ILE A 450 -10.28 -9.80 31.52
C ILE A 450 -8.88 -10.32 31.80
N SER A 451 -7.86 -9.71 31.20
CA SER A 451 -6.48 -10.19 31.32
C SER A 451 -5.74 -9.73 32.58
N GLN A 452 -6.17 -8.62 33.21
CA GLN A 452 -5.62 -8.09 34.46
C GLN A 452 -6.79 -7.75 35.39
N PRO A 453 -7.07 -8.56 36.41
CA PRO A 453 -8.07 -8.21 37.41
C PRO A 453 -7.41 -7.27 38.44
N ASP A 454 -7.27 -5.98 38.10
CA ASP A 454 -7.01 -4.99 39.14
C ASP A 454 -8.28 -4.91 40.02
N SER A 455 -8.12 -5.35 41.28
CA SER A 455 -9.06 -5.24 42.40
C SER A 455 -10.55 -5.39 42.06
N LEU A 456 -11.03 -6.62 41.84
CA LEU A 456 -12.39 -7.11 42.17
C LEU A 456 -13.57 -6.09 42.11
N GLN A 457 -13.60 -5.19 41.13
CA GLN A 457 -14.82 -4.42 40.84
C GLN A 457 -15.72 -5.35 40.04
N SER A 458 -16.74 -5.91 40.68
CA SER A 458 -17.79 -6.62 39.98
C SER A 458 -18.59 -5.62 39.13
N MET A 459 -18.95 -6.02 37.91
CA MET A 459 -20.05 -5.36 37.21
C MET A 459 -21.34 -5.64 37.99
N SER A 460 -21.60 -4.84 39.02
CA SER A 460 -22.76 -4.97 39.92
C SER A 460 -24.00 -4.26 39.39
N GLU A 461 -24.09 -3.99 38.09
CA GLU A 461 -25.31 -3.49 37.47
C GLU A 461 -26.11 -4.68 36.90
N GLU A 462 -27.32 -4.89 37.43
CA GLU A 462 -28.25 -5.94 36.97
C GLU A 462 -28.49 -5.91 35.44
N LYS A 463 -28.38 -4.71 34.84
CA LYS A 463 -28.53 -4.44 33.40
C LYS A 463 -27.59 -5.27 32.52
N TYR A 464 -26.42 -5.67 33.03
CA TYR A 464 -25.39 -6.36 32.24
C TYR A 464 -25.19 -7.83 32.64
N ARG A 465 -26.12 -8.40 33.42
CA ARG A 465 -26.07 -9.80 33.88
C ARG A 465 -25.81 -10.84 32.77
N PRO A 466 -26.34 -10.72 31.53
CA PRO A 466 -26.04 -11.66 30.44
C PRO A 466 -24.57 -11.65 29.99
N LEU A 467 -23.87 -10.53 30.18
CA LEU A 467 -22.45 -10.37 29.84
C LEU A 467 -21.58 -10.93 30.97
N THR A 468 -21.96 -10.65 32.22
CA THR A 468 -21.23 -11.09 33.41
C THR A 468 -21.13 -12.61 33.48
N SER A 469 -22.19 -13.35 33.10
CA SER A 469 -22.17 -14.82 33.08
C SER A 469 -21.24 -15.42 32.02
N ARG A 470 -20.88 -14.65 30.99
CA ARG A 470 -20.01 -15.07 29.87
C ARG A 470 -18.59 -14.50 29.98
N MET A 471 -18.28 -13.87 31.11
CA MET A 471 -17.00 -13.25 31.40
C MET A 471 -16.05 -14.24 32.08
N GLN A 472 -14.82 -14.30 31.59
CA GLN A 472 -13.78 -15.19 32.10
C GLN A 472 -12.56 -14.36 32.52
N ILE A 473 -11.99 -14.71 33.67
CA ILE A 473 -10.77 -14.07 34.16
C ILE A 473 -9.55 -14.81 33.60
N GLY A 474 -8.57 -14.05 33.13
CA GLY A 474 -7.33 -14.56 32.57
C GLY A 474 -7.31 -14.52 31.04
N ARG A 475 -6.25 -15.10 30.46
CA ARG A 475 -6.04 -15.11 29.01
C ARG A 475 -6.79 -16.27 28.35
N PRO A 476 -7.37 -16.08 27.15
CA PRO A 476 -8.04 -17.15 26.43
C PRO A 476 -7.08 -18.30 26.13
N ARG A 477 -7.52 -19.53 26.41
CA ARG A 477 -6.83 -20.75 26.00
C ARG A 477 -7.15 -21.03 24.52
N TRP A 478 -6.46 -20.34 23.61
CA TRP A 478 -6.76 -20.36 22.17
C TRP A 478 -6.81 -21.76 21.55
N LYS A 479 -5.94 -22.67 21.96
CA LYS A 479 -5.94 -24.06 21.47
C LYS A 479 -7.28 -24.76 21.76
N LEU A 480 -7.69 -24.76 23.03
CA LEU A 480 -8.97 -25.37 23.45
C LEU A 480 -10.17 -24.73 22.76
N LEU A 481 -10.15 -23.40 22.58
CA LEU A 481 -11.20 -22.69 21.87
C LEU A 481 -11.29 -23.14 20.40
N PHE A 482 -10.16 -23.27 19.71
CA PHE A 482 -10.12 -23.76 18.33
C PHE A 482 -10.55 -25.22 18.24
N ASP A 483 -10.18 -26.05 19.21
CA ASP A 483 -10.60 -27.45 19.30
C ASP A 483 -12.12 -27.56 19.47
N GLU A 484 -12.71 -26.74 20.35
CA GLU A 484 -14.16 -26.65 20.58
C GLU A 484 -14.90 -26.22 19.31
N ILE A 485 -14.46 -25.12 18.68
CA ILE A 485 -15.06 -24.58 17.45
C ILE A 485 -14.92 -25.58 16.29
N GLY A 486 -13.77 -26.26 16.18
CA GLY A 486 -13.53 -27.28 15.16
C GLY A 486 -14.43 -28.51 15.34
N LYS A 487 -14.64 -28.96 16.59
CA LYS A 487 -15.55 -30.07 16.88
C LYS A 487 -17.01 -29.73 16.58
N SER A 488 -17.45 -28.52 16.89
CA SER A 488 -18.83 -28.06 16.65
C SER A 488 -19.15 -27.76 15.18
N ASN A 489 -18.14 -27.56 14.32
CA ASN A 489 -18.31 -27.12 12.93
C ASN A 489 -17.56 -28.01 11.93
N LYS A 490 -17.74 -29.33 12.03
CA LYS A 490 -17.08 -30.33 11.16
C LYS A 490 -17.32 -30.02 9.68
N HIS A 491 -16.27 -30.17 8.86
CA HIS A 491 -16.26 -29.92 7.41
C HIS A 491 -16.67 -28.51 6.97
N LYS A 492 -16.77 -27.55 7.90
CA LYS A 492 -17.02 -26.14 7.56
C LYS A 492 -15.71 -25.36 7.45
N ARG A 493 -15.79 -24.21 6.78
CA ARG A 493 -14.72 -23.22 6.72
C ARG A 493 -15.03 -22.10 7.69
N VAL A 494 -14.12 -21.85 8.63
CA VAL A 494 -14.26 -20.82 9.66
C VAL A 494 -13.38 -19.63 9.31
N GLY A 495 -14.00 -18.45 9.10
CA GLY A 495 -13.27 -17.20 8.90
C GLY A 495 -12.81 -16.64 10.24
N VAL A 496 -11.51 -16.54 10.47
CA VAL A 496 -10.94 -16.03 11.73
C VAL A 496 -10.47 -14.60 11.53
N PHE A 497 -11.19 -13.63 12.09
CA PHE A 497 -10.91 -12.21 11.99
C PHE A 497 -10.29 -11.71 13.29
N CYS A 498 -9.08 -11.18 13.24
CA CYS A 498 -8.35 -10.71 14.43
C CYS A 498 -8.00 -9.23 14.31
N CYS A 499 -8.50 -8.42 15.26
CA CYS A 499 -8.10 -7.02 15.44
C CYS A 499 -7.60 -6.82 16.87
N GLY A 500 -6.28 -6.68 17.06
CA GLY A 500 -5.70 -6.57 18.39
C GLY A 500 -4.16 -6.68 18.42
N PRO A 501 -3.56 -6.81 19.62
CA PRO A 501 -2.11 -6.83 19.79
C PRO A 501 -1.39 -7.89 18.95
N LYS A 502 -0.16 -7.58 18.51
CA LYS A 502 0.70 -8.47 17.69
C LYS A 502 0.89 -9.86 18.31
N GLY A 503 0.82 -10.00 19.64
CA GLY A 503 0.90 -11.28 20.34
C GLY A 503 -0.28 -12.21 20.03
N ILE A 504 -1.51 -11.71 20.17
CA ILE A 504 -2.75 -12.47 19.86
C ILE A 504 -2.77 -12.84 18.39
N SER A 505 -2.52 -11.86 17.51
CA SER A 505 -2.51 -12.07 16.05
C SER A 505 -1.51 -13.15 15.62
N ARG A 506 -0.29 -13.17 16.19
CA ARG A 506 0.72 -14.21 15.89
C ARG A 506 0.27 -15.59 16.34
N THR A 507 -0.31 -15.72 17.53
CA THR A 507 -0.79 -17.00 18.05
C THR A 507 -1.92 -17.56 17.20
N LEU A 508 -2.92 -16.74 16.87
CA LEU A 508 -4.04 -17.14 16.02
C LEU A 508 -3.59 -17.52 14.60
N HIS A 509 -2.66 -16.76 14.02
CA HIS A 509 -2.08 -17.10 12.72
C HIS A 509 -1.39 -18.46 12.73
N ARG A 510 -0.66 -18.81 13.80
CA ARG A 510 -0.06 -20.15 13.92
C ARG A 510 -1.11 -21.25 14.04
N LEU A 511 -2.15 -21.04 14.84
CA LEU A 511 -3.24 -22.02 15.05
C LEU A 511 -4.11 -22.22 13.81
N CYS A 512 -4.30 -21.19 12.99
CA CYS A 512 -5.01 -21.37 11.72
C CYS A 512 -4.21 -22.18 10.69
N ASN A 513 -2.86 -22.23 10.84
CA ASN A 513 -1.96 -22.96 9.95
C ASN A 513 -1.52 -24.32 10.52
N SER A 514 -1.92 -24.69 11.73
CA SER A 514 -1.67 -26.03 12.30
C SER A 514 -2.56 -27.09 11.63
N PRO A 515 -2.18 -28.38 11.66
CA PRO A 515 -2.96 -29.45 11.05
C PRO A 515 -4.44 -29.43 11.48
N GLN A 516 -5.32 -29.68 10.50
CA GLN A 516 -6.75 -29.48 10.61
C GLN A 516 -7.39 -30.41 11.65
N TYR A 517 -8.28 -29.86 12.48
CA TYR A 517 -9.12 -30.64 13.37
C TYR A 517 -10.37 -31.12 12.61
N ASN A 518 -10.53 -32.43 12.47
CA ASN A 518 -11.76 -33.06 11.98
C ASN A 518 -12.29 -32.50 10.63
N GLY A 519 -11.38 -32.17 9.70
CA GLY A 519 -11.72 -31.63 8.37
C GLY A 519 -12.22 -30.18 8.35
N THR A 520 -12.10 -29.43 9.46
CA THR A 520 -12.43 -28.00 9.53
C THR A 520 -11.25 -27.17 9.07
N THR A 521 -11.47 -26.20 8.19
CA THR A 521 -10.42 -25.27 7.72
C THR A 521 -10.60 -23.90 8.35
N PHE A 522 -9.56 -23.37 8.99
CA PHE A 522 -9.54 -22.02 9.56
C PHE A 522 -8.81 -21.06 8.63
N GLU A 523 -9.46 -19.97 8.23
CA GLU A 523 -8.88 -18.96 7.35
C GLU A 523 -8.59 -17.68 8.14
N PHE A 524 -7.30 -17.35 8.31
CA PHE A 524 -6.89 -16.20 9.12
C PHE A 524 -6.91 -14.87 8.35
N ASN A 525 -7.65 -13.90 8.86
CA ASN A 525 -7.78 -12.54 8.36
C ASN A 525 -7.34 -11.56 9.46
N LYS A 526 -6.31 -10.76 9.17
CA LYS A 526 -5.77 -9.80 10.12
C LYS A 526 -6.30 -8.41 9.79
N GLU A 527 -6.99 -7.81 10.75
CA GLU A 527 -7.26 -6.38 10.76
C GLU A 527 -6.06 -5.65 11.36
N SER A 528 -5.56 -4.64 10.64
CA SER A 528 -4.51 -3.78 11.18
C SER A 528 -4.66 -2.36 10.68
N PHE A 529 -4.98 -1.47 11.60
CA PHE A 529 -4.80 -0.04 11.45
C PHE A 529 -3.41 0.28 12.01
N SER A 530 -2.54 0.80 11.16
CA SER A 530 -1.10 0.92 11.41
C SER A 530 -0.70 2.31 11.81
#